data_AF-A0A3M1WRG6-F1
#
_entry.id   AF-A0A3M1WRG6-F1
#
_cell.length_a   1.000
_cell.length_b   1.000
_cell.length_c   1.000
_cell.angle_alpha   90.00
_cell.angle_beta   90.00
_cell.angle_gamma   90.00
#
_symmetry.space_group_name_H-M   'P 1'
#
loop_
_entity.id
_entity.type
_entity.pdbx_description
1 polymer ?
#
loop_
_entity_poly.entity_id
_entity_poly.type
_entity_poly.pdbx_seq_one_letter_code
_entity_poly.pdbx_strand_id
1 'polypeptide(L)'
;MDSLTQIVLGAAVGEATLGKKQGGRAALWGAIGGTIPDLDVIAGMFQGEFQYLIAHRGVSHSIIFSVLMAPLLGRLIFYLYRGQRGSPREWSWLMFWALFTHPLLDSFTTWGTQLFYPFSDYRVAFNSIFVIDPLYTLPFAICLLVALSLPRTSLWRQRWNWAGIVISSLYLLLTVTNKLAVESVFQQTLHRAGKSVVRLSTYPAPLNNVLWYTVAEEPSGFDVGYYSLLSGLDRPKIDFHYIPKNHQLLGGRDDQFVPERLRWMSKGYYALGQQDSSLLWYDLRFGLLNPFLPDTATEPAFVFAYRLIEEGDSIVQVEQR
;
A
#
# COMPACT_ATOMS: atom_id res chain seq x y z
N MET A 1 3.65 -1.49 -2.22
CA MET A 1 4.89 -1.51 -1.41
C MET A 1 5.98 -0.89 -2.27
N ASP A 2 7.11 -0.51 -1.69
CA ASP A 2 8.19 0.03 -2.49
C ASP A 2 8.77 -1.03 -3.46
N SER A 3 9.38 -0.53 -4.54
CA SER A 3 9.85 -1.36 -5.65
C SER A 3 10.96 -2.33 -5.23
N LEU A 4 11.83 -1.97 -4.27
CA LEU A 4 12.88 -2.88 -3.78
C LEU A 4 12.24 -4.09 -3.08
N THR A 5 11.24 -3.83 -2.24
CA THR A 5 10.49 -4.89 -1.56
C THR A 5 9.82 -5.85 -2.56
N GLN A 6 9.23 -5.32 -3.62
CA GLN A 6 8.57 -6.14 -4.64
C GLN A 6 9.57 -6.95 -5.48
N ILE A 7 10.75 -6.41 -5.76
CA ILE A 7 11.86 -7.14 -6.38
C ILE A 7 12.32 -8.30 -5.49
N VAL A 8 12.51 -8.06 -4.18
CA VAL A 8 12.94 -9.08 -3.21
C VAL A 8 11.90 -10.19 -3.08
N LEU A 9 10.63 -9.84 -2.92
CA LEU A 9 9.53 -10.81 -2.86
C LEU A 9 9.45 -11.64 -4.14
N GLY A 10 9.43 -10.97 -5.29
CA GLY A 10 9.39 -11.64 -6.60
C GLY A 10 10.56 -12.60 -6.77
N ALA A 11 11.78 -12.18 -6.45
CA ALA A 11 12.96 -13.04 -6.55
C ALA A 11 12.89 -14.25 -5.62
N ALA A 12 12.45 -14.07 -4.38
CA ALA A 12 12.31 -15.16 -3.43
C ALA A 12 11.22 -16.16 -3.84
N VAL A 13 10.12 -15.69 -4.42
CA VAL A 13 9.07 -16.52 -5.02
C VAL A 13 9.59 -17.28 -6.25
N GLY A 14 10.38 -16.62 -7.10
CA GLY A 14 11.06 -17.26 -8.22
C GLY A 14 11.99 -18.38 -7.76
N GLU A 15 12.81 -18.11 -6.73
CA GLU A 15 13.69 -19.10 -6.12
C GLU A 15 12.90 -20.27 -5.49
N ALA A 16 11.78 -19.99 -4.82
CA ALA A 16 10.93 -21.02 -4.21
C ALA A 16 10.25 -21.92 -5.26
N THR A 17 9.89 -21.38 -6.42
CA THR A 17 9.16 -22.10 -7.48
C THR A 17 10.07 -22.89 -8.41
N LEU A 18 11.12 -22.26 -8.97
CA LEU A 18 12.01 -22.87 -9.96
C LEU A 18 13.50 -22.81 -9.62
N GLY A 19 13.89 -22.31 -8.46
CA GLY A 19 15.30 -22.14 -8.06
C GLY A 19 16.13 -23.42 -8.17
N LYS A 20 15.56 -24.58 -7.81
CA LYS A 20 16.26 -25.88 -7.93
C LYS A 20 16.65 -26.23 -9.37
N LYS A 21 15.75 -25.96 -10.33
CA LYS A 21 15.97 -26.29 -11.74
C LYS A 21 16.79 -25.21 -12.45
N GLN A 22 16.43 -23.94 -12.23
CA GLN A 22 16.90 -22.80 -13.01
C GLN A 22 17.92 -21.91 -12.30
N GLY A 23 18.16 -22.13 -11.01
CA GLY A 23 19.07 -21.34 -10.19
C GLY A 23 18.70 -19.86 -10.17
N GLY A 24 19.70 -18.99 -10.22
CA GLY A 24 19.50 -17.53 -10.19
C GLY A 24 18.61 -16.97 -11.31
N ARG A 25 18.39 -17.71 -12.41
CA ARG A 25 17.43 -17.29 -13.44
C ARG A 25 16.00 -17.28 -12.92
N ALA A 26 15.66 -18.22 -12.02
CA ALA A 26 14.35 -18.24 -11.39
C ALA A 26 14.14 -16.98 -10.55
N ALA A 27 15.14 -16.63 -9.72
CA ALA A 27 15.11 -15.40 -8.93
C ALA A 27 15.05 -14.15 -9.81
N LEU A 28 15.82 -14.09 -10.91
CA LEU A 28 15.77 -12.96 -11.85
C LEU A 28 14.39 -12.78 -12.48
N TRP A 29 13.82 -13.86 -13.04
CA TRP A 29 12.47 -13.78 -13.64
C TRP A 29 11.39 -13.54 -12.59
N GLY A 30 11.59 -14.03 -11.37
CA GLY A 30 10.74 -13.73 -10.23
C GLY A 30 10.77 -12.24 -9.88
N ALA A 31 11.96 -11.62 -9.79
CA ALA A 31 12.11 -10.19 -9.57
C ALA A 31 11.41 -9.37 -10.66
N ILE A 32 11.65 -9.72 -11.93
CA ILE A 32 10.98 -9.07 -13.07
C ILE A 32 9.45 -9.22 -12.94
N GLY A 33 8.96 -10.44 -12.70
CA GLY A 33 7.54 -10.71 -12.52
C GLY A 33 6.93 -9.93 -11.36
N GLY A 34 7.67 -9.79 -10.27
CA GLY A 34 7.29 -8.98 -9.10
C GLY A 34 7.24 -7.49 -9.38
N THR A 35 7.85 -6.98 -10.45
CA THR A 35 7.76 -5.55 -10.82
C THR A 35 6.69 -5.28 -11.88
N ILE A 36 6.25 -6.29 -12.63
CA ILE A 36 5.26 -6.13 -13.71
C ILE A 36 3.97 -5.41 -13.29
N PRO A 37 3.35 -5.70 -12.12
CA PRO A 37 2.12 -5.02 -11.73
C PRO A 37 2.28 -3.50 -11.63
N ASP A 38 3.43 -3.03 -11.11
CA ASP A 38 3.79 -1.61 -10.97
C ASP A 38 4.22 -0.95 -12.29
N LEU A 39 4.43 -1.71 -13.38
CA LEU A 39 4.71 -1.10 -14.68
C LEU A 39 3.49 -0.37 -15.26
N ASP A 40 2.34 -0.40 -14.58
CA ASP A 40 1.20 0.48 -14.84
C ASP A 40 1.57 1.98 -14.71
N VAL A 41 2.63 2.32 -13.98
CA VAL A 41 3.26 3.66 -13.97
C VAL A 41 3.63 4.12 -15.37
N ILE A 42 4.07 3.21 -16.25
CA ILE A 42 4.44 3.56 -17.63
C ILE A 42 3.21 3.98 -18.42
N ALA A 43 2.08 3.28 -18.26
CA ALA A 43 0.83 3.70 -18.85
C ALA A 43 0.36 5.05 -18.27
N GLY A 44 0.60 5.27 -16.98
CA GLY A 44 0.37 6.53 -16.27
C GLY A 44 1.16 7.72 -16.80
N MET A 45 2.39 7.53 -17.29
CA MET A 45 3.21 8.62 -17.87
C MET A 45 2.57 9.24 -19.13
N PHE A 46 1.65 8.53 -19.79
CA PHE A 46 0.89 9.03 -20.92
C PHE A 46 -0.50 9.56 -20.53
N GLN A 47 -0.81 9.60 -19.23
CA GLN A 47 -2.05 10.10 -18.65
C GLN A 47 -1.76 11.31 -17.73
N GLY A 48 -2.78 12.11 -17.39
CA GLY A 48 -2.65 13.12 -16.34
C GLY A 48 -2.39 12.47 -14.97
N GLU A 49 -1.73 13.20 -14.07
CA GLU A 49 -1.35 12.72 -12.72
C GLU A 49 -2.53 12.12 -11.96
N PHE A 50 -3.69 12.76 -12.05
CA PHE A 50 -4.93 12.30 -11.44
C PHE A 50 -5.44 10.97 -12.00
N GLN A 51 -5.46 10.83 -13.33
CA GLN A 51 -5.93 9.61 -13.98
C GLN A 51 -5.00 8.44 -13.64
N TYR A 52 -3.70 8.69 -13.61
CA TYR A 52 -2.72 7.71 -13.15
C TYR A 52 -2.99 7.28 -11.69
N LEU A 53 -3.18 8.23 -10.77
CA LEU A 53 -3.42 7.94 -9.35
C LEU A 53 -4.67 7.04 -9.12
N ILE A 54 -5.72 7.23 -9.94
CA ILE A 54 -6.93 6.42 -9.90
C ILE A 54 -6.68 5.03 -10.51
N ALA A 55 -6.00 4.97 -11.66
CA ALA A 55 -5.79 3.73 -12.42
C ALA A 55 -4.72 2.82 -11.81
N HIS A 56 -3.73 3.39 -11.14
CA HIS A 56 -2.65 2.67 -10.47
C HIS A 56 -3.23 1.71 -9.44
N ARG A 57 -2.68 0.49 -9.38
CA ARG A 57 -3.15 -0.61 -8.52
C ARG A 57 -4.55 -1.12 -8.83
N GLY A 58 -5.01 -0.86 -10.06
CA GLY A 58 -6.24 -1.40 -10.61
C GLY A 58 -6.02 -2.72 -11.32
N VAL A 59 -6.16 -2.73 -12.65
CA VAL A 59 -6.18 -3.95 -13.48
C VAL A 59 -4.97 -4.85 -13.26
N SER A 60 -3.75 -4.29 -13.28
CA SER A 60 -2.49 -5.02 -13.15
C SER A 60 -2.29 -5.71 -11.80
N HIS A 61 -3.06 -5.29 -10.79
CA HIS A 61 -3.02 -5.80 -9.43
C HIS A 61 -4.19 -6.75 -9.09
N SER A 62 -4.96 -7.14 -10.11
CA SER A 62 -6.06 -8.08 -9.95
C SER A 62 -5.62 -9.54 -10.03
N ILE A 63 -6.34 -10.42 -9.34
CA ILE A 63 -6.08 -11.87 -9.40
C ILE A 63 -6.27 -12.38 -10.84
N ILE A 64 -7.27 -11.84 -11.56
CA ILE A 64 -7.51 -12.18 -12.97
C ILE A 64 -6.30 -11.84 -13.84
N PHE A 65 -5.68 -10.68 -13.63
CA PHE A 65 -4.48 -10.31 -14.35
C PHE A 65 -3.35 -11.31 -14.11
N SER A 66 -3.12 -11.74 -12.86
CA SER A 66 -2.12 -12.78 -12.55
C SER A 66 -2.43 -14.10 -13.28
N VAL A 67 -3.69 -14.53 -13.31
CA VAL A 67 -4.12 -15.78 -13.98
C VAL A 67 -3.94 -15.71 -15.50
N LEU A 68 -4.30 -14.59 -16.13
CA LEU A 68 -4.25 -14.43 -17.58
C LEU A 68 -2.84 -14.15 -18.11
N MET A 69 -2.06 -13.32 -17.39
CA MET A 69 -0.72 -12.93 -17.84
C MET A 69 0.34 -14.00 -17.56
N ALA A 70 0.17 -14.80 -16.51
CA ALA A 70 1.10 -15.88 -16.18
C ALA A 70 1.41 -16.84 -17.34
N PRO A 71 0.42 -17.45 -18.05
CA PRO A 71 0.70 -18.33 -19.18
C PRO A 71 1.34 -17.62 -20.37
N LEU A 72 0.97 -16.36 -20.63
CA LEU A 72 1.54 -15.57 -21.72
C LEU A 72 3.02 -15.29 -21.47
N LEU A 73 3.36 -14.81 -20.28
CA LEU A 73 4.73 -14.50 -19.88
C LEU A 73 5.57 -15.78 -19.71
N GLY A 74 4.98 -16.85 -19.15
CA GLY A 74 5.65 -18.14 -19.05
C GLY A 74 6.04 -18.71 -20.41
N ARG A 75 5.15 -18.59 -21.40
CA ARG A 75 5.42 -18.98 -22.79
C ARG A 75 6.45 -18.08 -23.47
N LEU A 76 6.42 -16.78 -23.20
CA LEU A 76 7.45 -15.85 -23.68
C LEU A 76 8.83 -16.27 -23.18
N ILE A 77 8.99 -16.52 -21.88
CA ILE A 77 10.27 -16.95 -21.30
C ILE A 77 10.74 -18.30 -21.89
N PHE A 78 9.81 -19.24 -22.11
CA PHE A 78 10.11 -20.50 -22.78
C PHE A 78 10.72 -20.29 -24.17
N TYR A 79 10.15 -19.39 -24.98
CA TYR A 79 10.68 -19.07 -26.31
C TYR A 79 12.00 -18.29 -26.25
N LEU A 80 12.18 -17.39 -25.28
CA LEU A 80 13.47 -16.71 -25.05
C LEU A 80 14.60 -17.69 -24.79
N TYR A 81 14.32 -18.82 -24.14
CA TYR A 81 15.27 -19.92 -23.96
C TYR A 81 15.20 -21.02 -25.03
N ARG A 82 14.49 -20.79 -26.14
CA ARG A 82 14.35 -21.75 -27.26
C ARG A 82 13.90 -23.14 -26.81
N GLY A 83 13.10 -23.20 -25.75
CA GLY A 83 12.61 -24.45 -25.15
C GLY A 83 13.65 -25.32 -24.43
N GLN A 84 14.87 -24.84 -24.22
CA GLN A 84 15.95 -25.64 -23.64
C GLN A 84 16.04 -25.57 -22.11
N ARG A 85 15.32 -24.64 -21.48
CA ARG A 85 15.47 -24.34 -20.04
C ARG A 85 14.12 -24.26 -19.35
N GLY A 86 13.53 -25.41 -19.06
CA GLY A 86 12.23 -25.52 -18.41
C GLY A 86 11.06 -25.45 -19.40
N SER A 87 9.93 -25.97 -18.97
CA SER A 87 8.68 -26.02 -19.74
C SER A 87 7.89 -24.71 -19.64
N PRO A 88 6.96 -24.44 -20.58
CA PRO A 88 6.07 -23.29 -20.49
C PRO A 88 5.26 -23.29 -19.18
N ARG A 89 4.82 -24.47 -18.73
CA ARG A 89 4.06 -24.64 -17.48
C ARG A 89 4.86 -24.19 -16.26
N GLU A 90 6.12 -24.59 -16.17
CA GLU A 90 7.01 -24.21 -15.08
C GLU A 90 7.17 -22.69 -15.01
N TRP A 91 7.51 -22.05 -16.12
CA TRP A 91 7.64 -20.59 -16.18
C TRP A 91 6.32 -19.87 -15.90
N SER A 92 5.20 -20.41 -16.39
CA SER A 92 3.88 -19.86 -16.10
C SER A 92 3.57 -19.90 -14.61
N TRP A 93 3.96 -20.97 -13.92
CA TRP A 93 3.75 -21.08 -12.48
C TRP A 93 4.61 -20.11 -11.68
N LEU A 94 5.86 -19.91 -12.09
CA LEU A 94 6.72 -18.86 -11.52
C LEU A 94 6.08 -17.48 -11.70
N MET A 95 5.63 -17.15 -12.92
CA MET A 95 5.03 -15.85 -13.21
C MET A 95 3.70 -15.66 -12.47
N PHE A 96 2.87 -16.70 -12.36
CA PHE A 96 1.64 -16.65 -11.57
C PHE A 96 1.93 -16.23 -10.14
N TRP A 97 2.84 -16.93 -9.45
CA TRP A 97 3.14 -16.59 -8.07
C TRP A 97 3.78 -15.23 -7.92
N ALA A 98 4.72 -14.84 -8.80
CA ALA A 98 5.34 -13.52 -8.75
C ALA A 98 4.32 -12.39 -8.94
N LEU A 99 3.39 -12.54 -9.90
CA LEU A 99 2.32 -11.58 -10.16
C LEU A 99 1.25 -11.56 -9.08
N PHE A 100 0.96 -12.70 -8.44
CA PHE A 100 -0.11 -12.83 -7.45
C PHE A 100 0.32 -12.36 -6.05
N THR A 101 1.56 -12.65 -5.65
CA THR A 101 2.07 -12.24 -4.33
C THR A 101 2.30 -10.74 -4.23
N HIS A 102 2.54 -10.06 -5.34
CA HIS A 102 2.71 -8.61 -5.38
C HIS A 102 1.48 -7.86 -4.85
N PRO A 103 0.29 -7.97 -5.48
CA PRO A 103 -0.89 -7.24 -5.02
C PRO A 103 -1.41 -7.74 -3.68
N LEU A 104 -1.10 -8.99 -3.32
CA LEU A 104 -1.37 -9.53 -1.99
C LEU A 104 -0.55 -8.78 -0.93
N LEU A 105 0.76 -8.58 -1.13
CA LEU A 105 1.57 -7.77 -0.22
C LEU A 105 1.08 -6.31 -0.19
N ASP A 106 0.75 -5.74 -1.35
CA ASP A 106 0.26 -4.37 -1.43
C ASP A 106 -1.08 -4.16 -0.70
N SER A 107 -1.90 -5.21 -0.57
CA SER A 107 -3.12 -5.16 0.24
C SER A 107 -2.86 -4.93 1.73
N PHE A 108 -1.64 -5.12 2.24
CA PHE A 108 -1.28 -4.77 3.62
C PHE A 108 -1.01 -3.26 3.80
N THR A 109 -0.78 -2.52 2.71
CA THR A 109 -0.47 -1.08 2.72
C THR A 109 -1.72 -0.20 2.72
N THR A 110 -1.58 1.08 3.10
CA THR A 110 -2.67 2.08 3.18
C THR A 110 -3.39 2.32 1.85
N TRP A 111 -2.68 2.23 0.73
CA TRP A 111 -3.24 2.45 -0.61
C TRP A 111 -4.21 1.32 -1.03
N GLY A 112 -3.89 0.08 -0.65
CA GLY A 112 -4.61 -1.12 -1.07
C GLY A 112 -4.49 -1.44 -2.56
N THR A 113 -5.19 -2.48 -2.98
CA THR A 113 -5.20 -3.00 -4.37
C THR A 113 -6.58 -3.50 -4.78
N GLN A 114 -6.93 -3.40 -6.07
CA GLN A 114 -8.18 -3.93 -6.61
C GLN A 114 -8.07 -5.42 -6.95
N LEU A 115 -7.90 -6.27 -5.92
CA LEU A 115 -7.72 -7.72 -6.08
C LEU A 115 -8.83 -8.39 -6.91
N PHE A 116 -10.06 -7.89 -6.79
CA PHE A 116 -11.26 -8.48 -7.40
C PHE A 116 -11.72 -7.79 -8.70
N TYR A 117 -10.92 -6.89 -9.27
CA TYR A 117 -11.22 -6.31 -10.57
C TYR A 117 -11.30 -7.40 -11.66
N PRO A 118 -12.24 -7.35 -12.63
CA PRO A 118 -13.21 -6.28 -12.90
C PRO A 118 -14.57 -6.44 -12.21
N PHE A 119 -14.73 -7.42 -11.31
CA PHE A 119 -16.03 -7.66 -10.64
C PHE A 119 -16.33 -6.63 -9.55
N SER A 120 -15.30 -6.03 -8.97
CA SER A 120 -15.41 -4.96 -7.99
C SER A 120 -14.25 -3.99 -8.14
N ASP A 121 -14.53 -2.71 -7.94
CA ASP A 121 -13.53 -1.66 -7.84
C ASP A 121 -13.04 -1.46 -6.39
N TYR A 122 -13.43 -2.30 -5.43
CA TYR A 122 -13.00 -2.21 -4.03
C TYR A 122 -11.48 -2.37 -3.88
N ARG A 123 -10.82 -1.40 -3.23
CA ARG A 123 -9.39 -1.48 -2.85
C ARG A 123 -9.22 -2.16 -1.50
N VAL A 124 -8.81 -3.44 -1.53
CA VAL A 124 -8.48 -4.22 -0.34
C VAL A 124 -7.25 -3.60 0.32
N ALA A 125 -7.41 -3.12 1.56
CA ALA A 125 -6.33 -2.51 2.33
C ALA A 125 -6.47 -2.87 3.81
N PHE A 126 -5.51 -3.61 4.36
CA PHE A 126 -5.43 -3.93 5.78
C PHE A 126 -4.80 -2.80 6.59
N ASN A 127 -4.07 -1.87 5.96
CA ASN A 127 -3.42 -0.73 6.62
C ASN A 127 -2.58 -1.17 7.83
N SER A 128 -1.80 -2.24 7.69
CA SER A 128 -0.98 -2.79 8.78
C SER A 128 0.50 -2.46 8.63
N ILE A 129 0.96 -2.15 7.42
CA ILE A 129 2.37 -1.85 7.12
C ILE A 129 2.49 -0.60 6.25
N PHE A 130 3.53 0.20 6.49
CA PHE A 130 3.82 1.36 5.65
C PHE A 130 4.44 0.92 4.31
N VAL A 131 4.33 1.74 3.26
CA VAL A 131 4.78 1.39 1.90
C VAL A 131 6.27 1.08 1.84
N ILE A 132 7.08 1.76 2.67
CA ILE A 132 8.52 1.54 2.83
C ILE A 132 8.76 1.12 4.28
N ASP A 133 9.07 -0.16 4.52
CA ASP A 133 9.35 -0.68 5.86
C ASP A 133 10.69 -1.45 5.86
N PRO A 134 11.79 -0.80 6.27
CA PRO A 134 13.11 -1.45 6.32
C PRO A 134 13.16 -2.68 7.23
N LEU A 135 12.32 -2.75 8.28
CA LEU A 135 12.26 -3.89 9.19
C LEU A 135 11.63 -5.12 8.52
N TYR A 136 10.79 -4.91 7.51
CA TYR A 136 10.29 -5.96 6.63
C TYR A 136 11.33 -6.33 5.56
N THR A 137 11.83 -5.33 4.83
CA THR A 137 12.57 -5.56 3.58
C THR A 137 13.99 -6.05 3.82
N LEU A 138 14.73 -5.47 4.78
CA LEU A 138 16.15 -5.77 4.95
C LEU A 138 16.41 -7.20 5.43
N PRO A 139 15.74 -7.73 6.48
CA PRO A 139 15.95 -9.11 6.91
C PRO A 139 15.60 -10.12 5.81
N PHE A 140 14.54 -9.85 5.06
CA PHE A 140 14.12 -10.68 3.94
C PHE A 140 15.14 -10.65 2.80
N ALA A 141 15.60 -9.46 2.42
CA ALA A 141 16.62 -9.28 1.38
C ALA A 141 17.94 -9.96 1.75
N ILE A 142 18.40 -9.85 3.01
CA ILE A 142 19.61 -10.53 3.48
C ILE A 142 19.49 -12.05 3.28
N CYS A 143 18.36 -12.64 3.69
CA CYS A 143 18.13 -14.08 3.51
C CYS A 143 18.17 -14.49 2.04
N LEU A 144 17.54 -13.70 1.16
CA LEU A 144 17.57 -13.93 -0.29
C LEU A 144 19.00 -13.81 -0.85
N LEU A 145 19.75 -12.76 -0.50
CA LEU A 145 21.11 -12.55 -0.99
C LEU A 145 22.05 -13.69 -0.56
N VAL A 146 21.92 -14.16 0.69
CA VAL A 146 22.64 -15.35 1.16
C VAL A 146 22.21 -16.61 0.40
N ALA A 147 20.92 -16.78 0.08
CA ALA A 147 20.47 -17.89 -0.75
C ALA A 147 21.10 -17.85 -2.16
N LEU A 148 21.14 -16.66 -2.78
CA LEU A 148 21.63 -16.48 -4.14
C LEU A 148 23.16 -16.63 -4.27
N SER A 149 23.92 -16.40 -3.20
CA SER A 149 25.37 -16.64 -3.16
C SER A 149 25.73 -18.12 -3.07
N LEU A 150 24.77 -18.99 -2.75
CA LEU A 150 24.97 -20.43 -2.62
C LEU A 150 24.69 -21.18 -3.94
N PRO A 151 25.35 -22.34 -4.19
CA PRO A 151 25.08 -23.17 -5.36
C PRO A 151 23.62 -23.64 -5.41
N ARG A 152 23.05 -23.73 -6.61
CA ARG A 152 21.65 -24.19 -6.82
C ARG A 152 21.37 -25.61 -6.30
N THR A 153 22.40 -26.43 -6.12
CA THR A 153 22.31 -27.80 -5.57
C THR A 153 22.32 -27.83 -4.03
N SER A 154 22.66 -26.71 -3.38
CA SER A 154 22.77 -26.63 -1.93
C SER A 154 21.39 -26.62 -1.26
N LEU A 155 21.19 -27.46 -0.26
CA LEU A 155 20.00 -27.42 0.60
C LEU A 155 19.93 -26.10 1.40
N TRP A 156 21.09 -25.51 1.72
CA TRP A 156 21.15 -24.25 2.46
C TRP A 156 20.59 -23.07 1.67
N ARG A 157 20.73 -23.07 0.34
CA ARG A 157 20.09 -22.07 -0.53
C ARG A 157 18.58 -22.06 -0.34
N GLN A 158 17.96 -23.24 -0.41
CA GLN A 158 16.53 -23.39 -0.19
C GLN A 158 16.14 -22.93 1.23
N ARG A 159 16.90 -23.35 2.26
CA ARG A 159 16.62 -22.98 3.65
C ARG A 159 16.68 -21.47 3.88
N TRP A 160 17.68 -20.78 3.35
CA TRP A 160 17.80 -19.32 3.46
C TRP A 160 16.67 -18.60 2.73
N ASN A 161 16.29 -19.04 1.53
CA ASN A 161 15.15 -18.47 0.82
C ASN A 161 13.85 -18.63 1.63
N TRP A 162 13.59 -19.84 2.15
CA TRP A 162 12.42 -20.09 2.99
C TRP A 162 12.47 -19.37 4.33
N ALA A 163 13.64 -19.21 4.95
CA ALA A 163 13.81 -18.40 6.15
C ALA A 163 13.38 -16.95 5.87
N GLY A 164 13.78 -16.38 4.73
CA GLY A 164 13.33 -15.06 4.29
C GLY A 164 11.81 -14.95 4.15
N ILE A 165 11.18 -15.92 3.46
CA ILE A 165 9.72 -15.98 3.28
C ILE A 165 8.99 -16.16 4.63
N VAL A 166 9.53 -16.96 5.54
CA VAL A 166 8.95 -17.15 6.88
C VAL A 166 9.08 -15.88 7.71
N ILE A 167 10.25 -15.22 7.71
CA ILE A 167 10.47 -13.96 8.41
C ILE A 167 9.50 -12.88 7.88
N SER A 168 9.38 -12.75 6.55
CA SER A 168 8.46 -11.78 5.96
C SER A 168 7.00 -12.08 6.35
N SER A 169 6.58 -13.33 6.28
CA SER A 169 5.22 -13.76 6.65
C SER A 169 4.93 -13.53 8.14
N LEU A 170 5.87 -13.87 9.02
CA LEU A 170 5.75 -13.65 10.47
C LEU A 170 5.70 -12.15 10.79
N TYR A 171 6.49 -11.33 10.09
CA TYR A 171 6.42 -9.88 10.24
C TYR A 171 5.08 -9.31 9.80
N LEU A 172 4.50 -9.76 8.69
CA LEU A 172 3.15 -9.34 8.28
C LEU A 172 2.11 -9.72 9.34
N LEU A 173 2.16 -10.94 9.87
CA LEU A 173 1.28 -11.36 10.97
C LEU A 173 1.45 -10.49 12.22
N LEU A 174 2.69 -10.15 12.58
CA LEU A 174 2.99 -9.22 13.66
C LEU A 174 2.36 -7.85 13.39
N THR A 175 2.48 -7.32 12.17
CA THR A 175 1.91 -6.00 11.83
C THR A 175 0.39 -5.97 11.93
N VAL A 176 -0.28 -7.05 11.54
CA VAL A 176 -1.74 -7.20 11.70
C VAL A 176 -2.10 -7.30 13.17
N THR A 177 -1.33 -8.03 13.96
CA THR A 177 -1.55 -8.15 15.41
C THR A 177 -1.40 -6.81 16.11
N ASN A 178 -0.33 -6.06 15.79
CA ASN A 178 -0.09 -4.71 16.29
C ASN A 178 -1.23 -3.77 15.88
N LYS A 179 -1.69 -3.84 14.63
CA LYS A 179 -2.85 -3.07 14.16
C LYS A 179 -4.06 -3.31 15.04
N LEU A 180 -4.44 -4.57 15.27
CA LEU A 180 -5.62 -4.91 16.07
C LEU A 180 -5.50 -4.40 17.51
N ALA A 181 -4.31 -4.53 18.11
CA ALA A 181 -4.05 -4.02 19.46
C ALA A 181 -4.17 -2.49 19.53
N VAL A 182 -3.55 -1.78 18.60
CA VAL A 182 -3.58 -0.31 18.51
C VAL A 182 -4.98 0.21 18.23
N GLU A 183 -5.72 -0.44 17.33
CA GLU A 183 -7.09 -0.08 17.02
C GLU A 183 -7.99 -0.19 18.26
N SER A 184 -7.84 -1.26 19.05
CA SER A 184 -8.52 -1.39 20.34
C SER A 184 -8.12 -0.27 21.32
N VAL A 185 -6.85 0.12 21.36
CA VAL A 185 -6.37 1.24 22.21
C VAL A 185 -7.04 2.57 21.81
N PHE A 186 -7.06 2.90 20.52
CA PHE A 186 -7.71 4.12 20.05
C PHE A 186 -9.22 4.12 20.33
N GLN A 187 -9.92 3.02 20.01
CA GLN A 187 -11.35 2.88 20.26
C GLN A 187 -11.68 3.08 21.75
N GLN A 188 -10.94 2.45 22.66
CA GLN A 188 -11.17 2.60 24.10
C GLN A 188 -10.86 4.03 24.58
N THR A 189 -9.82 4.65 24.05
CA THR A 189 -9.42 6.01 24.46
C THR A 189 -10.44 7.04 24.00
N LEU A 190 -10.90 6.97 22.76
CA LEU A 190 -11.94 7.85 22.21
C LEU A 190 -13.29 7.66 22.93
N HIS A 191 -13.66 6.42 23.23
CA HIS A 191 -14.87 6.13 24.00
C HIS A 191 -14.79 6.71 25.42
N ARG A 192 -13.64 6.59 26.11
CA ARG A 192 -13.42 7.20 27.43
C ARG A 192 -13.43 8.73 27.40
N ALA A 193 -12.99 9.31 26.30
CA ALA A 193 -13.07 10.76 26.05
C ALA A 193 -14.49 11.24 25.69
N GLY A 194 -15.47 10.34 25.59
CA GLY A 194 -16.86 10.68 25.26
C GLY A 194 -17.07 11.11 23.81
N LYS A 195 -16.15 10.74 22.89
CA LYS A 195 -16.23 11.11 21.47
C LYS A 195 -17.25 10.26 20.71
N SER A 196 -17.91 10.87 19.72
CA SER A 196 -19.01 10.28 18.96
C SER A 196 -18.53 9.62 17.66
N VAL A 197 -17.65 8.63 17.80
CA VAL A 197 -16.96 8.00 16.65
C VAL A 197 -17.91 7.13 15.82
N VAL A 198 -18.09 7.50 14.56
CA VAL A 198 -18.90 6.77 13.56
C VAL A 198 -18.09 5.61 12.97
N ARG A 199 -16.84 5.87 12.60
CA ARG A 199 -15.90 4.86 12.10
C ARG A 199 -14.47 5.28 12.41
N LEU A 200 -13.57 4.30 12.49
CA LEU A 200 -12.17 4.50 12.84
C LEU A 200 -11.28 3.73 11.88
N SER A 201 -10.13 4.30 11.55
CA SER A 201 -9.08 3.61 10.81
C SER A 201 -7.71 3.99 11.35
N THR A 202 -6.84 2.99 11.43
CA THR A 202 -5.47 3.11 11.94
C THR A 202 -4.44 2.82 10.85
N TYR A 203 -3.31 3.51 10.93
CA TYR A 203 -2.23 3.45 9.96
C TYR A 203 -0.87 3.46 10.67
N PRO A 204 0.09 2.63 10.27
CA PRO A 204 1.45 2.74 10.79
C PRO A 204 2.12 4.01 10.25
N ALA A 205 2.94 4.64 11.09
CA ALA A 205 3.78 5.75 10.67
C ALA A 205 4.89 5.29 9.72
N PRO A 206 5.54 6.21 8.97
CA PRO A 206 6.59 5.85 8.03
C PRO A 206 7.74 5.05 8.65
N LEU A 207 8.27 4.08 7.91
CA LEU A 207 9.50 3.33 8.20
C LEU A 207 9.46 2.41 9.44
N ASN A 208 8.32 2.25 10.11
CA ASN A 208 8.23 1.43 11.31
C ASN A 208 6.82 0.87 11.56
N ASN A 209 6.69 -0.03 12.54
CA ASN A 209 5.41 -0.58 12.99
C ASN A 209 5.13 -0.32 14.47
N VAL A 210 5.78 0.71 15.03
CA VAL A 210 5.75 1.05 16.47
C VAL A 210 4.88 2.27 16.74
N LEU A 211 5.03 3.32 15.93
CA LEU A 211 4.23 4.53 15.97
C LEU A 211 3.06 4.38 15.00
N TRP A 212 1.86 4.67 15.48
CA TRP A 212 0.62 4.53 14.74
C TRP A 212 -0.18 5.82 14.78
N TYR A 213 -0.91 6.04 13.72
CA TYR A 213 -1.77 7.18 13.48
C TYR A 213 -3.21 6.71 13.33
N THR A 214 -4.17 7.47 13.88
CA THR A 214 -5.59 7.19 13.73
C THR A 214 -6.32 8.33 13.03
N VAL A 215 -7.36 7.97 12.30
CA VAL A 215 -8.42 8.89 11.84
C VAL A 215 -9.74 8.33 12.34
N ALA A 216 -10.33 9.02 13.31
CA ALA A 216 -11.63 8.69 13.86
C ALA A 216 -12.66 9.69 13.31
N GLU A 217 -13.64 9.20 12.56
CA GLU A 217 -14.69 10.05 12.01
C GLU A 217 -15.78 10.34 13.02
N GLU A 218 -16.09 11.63 13.17
CA GLU A 218 -17.27 12.14 13.87
C GLU A 218 -18.26 12.74 12.84
N PRO A 219 -19.52 13.02 13.21
CA PRO A 219 -20.50 13.59 12.28
C PRO A 219 -20.00 14.87 11.58
N SER A 220 -19.34 15.77 12.31
CA SER A 220 -18.88 17.08 11.84
C SER A 220 -17.39 17.17 11.45
N GLY A 221 -16.60 16.12 11.67
CA GLY A 221 -15.14 16.20 11.56
C GLY A 221 -14.42 14.88 11.77
N PHE A 222 -13.13 14.96 12.05
CA PHE A 222 -12.28 13.83 12.37
C PHE A 222 -11.39 14.16 13.57
N ASP A 223 -11.31 13.25 14.55
CA ASP A 223 -10.24 13.26 15.53
C ASP A 223 -9.06 12.45 15.00
N VAL A 224 -7.89 13.06 14.98
CA VAL A 224 -6.65 12.40 14.58
C VAL A 224 -5.66 12.41 15.72
N GLY A 225 -4.82 11.39 15.81
CA GLY A 225 -3.86 11.28 16.90
C GLY A 225 -2.82 10.22 16.64
N TYR A 226 -1.72 10.31 17.39
CA TYR A 226 -0.62 9.36 17.33
C TYR A 226 -0.51 8.56 18.63
N TYR A 227 -0.17 7.29 18.49
CA TYR A 227 0.07 6.39 19.60
C TYR A 227 1.30 5.53 19.31
N SER A 228 2.21 5.44 20.29
CA SER A 228 3.36 4.55 20.23
C SER A 228 3.10 3.30 21.07
N LEU A 229 3.35 2.13 20.48
CA LEU A 229 3.32 0.85 21.21
C LEU A 229 4.30 0.83 22.40
N LEU A 230 5.34 1.66 22.38
CA LEU A 230 6.30 1.79 23.49
C LEU A 230 5.73 2.54 24.70
N SER A 231 4.62 3.25 24.54
CA SER A 231 3.96 3.99 25.63
C SER A 231 3.17 3.09 26.59
N GLY A 232 3.11 1.77 26.30
CA GLY A 232 2.34 0.80 27.09
C GLY A 232 0.84 0.85 26.77
N LEU A 233 0.16 -0.27 27.04
CA LEU A 233 -1.27 -0.46 26.72
C LEU A 233 -2.21 0.06 27.82
N ASP A 234 -1.73 0.18 29.07
CA ASP A 234 -2.60 0.39 30.23
C ASP A 234 -3.09 1.84 30.40
N ARG A 235 -2.24 2.81 30.02
CA ARG A 235 -2.54 4.25 30.12
C ARG A 235 -1.99 5.02 28.91
N PRO A 236 -2.52 4.76 27.72
CA PRO A 236 -2.11 5.48 26.52
C PRO A 236 -2.40 6.97 26.71
N LYS A 237 -1.38 7.81 26.49
CA LYS A 237 -1.55 9.26 26.36
C LYS A 237 -1.59 9.55 24.87
N ILE A 238 -2.75 9.99 24.40
CA ILE A 238 -2.99 10.32 23.01
C ILE A 238 -3.60 11.71 22.99
N ASP A 239 -2.89 12.64 22.39
CA ASP A 239 -3.40 13.98 22.13
C ASP A 239 -4.14 13.93 20.79
N PHE A 240 -5.45 14.14 20.85
CA PHE A 240 -6.30 14.17 19.65
C PHE A 240 -6.44 15.59 19.15
N HIS A 241 -6.23 15.78 17.84
CA HIS A 241 -6.48 17.02 17.14
C HIS A 241 -7.74 16.86 16.28
N TYR A 242 -8.66 17.80 16.42
CA TYR A 242 -9.91 17.79 15.67
C TYR A 242 -9.74 18.53 14.34
N ILE A 243 -10.18 17.90 13.25
CA ILE A 243 -10.17 18.44 11.90
C ILE A 243 -11.60 18.53 11.39
N PRO A 244 -12.12 19.73 11.07
CA PRO A 244 -13.45 19.85 10.48
C PRO A 244 -13.46 19.25 9.05
N LYS A 245 -14.55 18.56 8.70
CA LYS A 245 -14.74 17.95 7.36
C LYS A 245 -14.71 18.99 6.25
N ASN A 246 -15.41 20.09 6.48
CA ASN A 246 -15.61 21.18 5.52
C ASN A 246 -16.17 20.73 4.15
N HIS A 247 -16.90 19.60 4.08
CA HIS A 247 -17.43 19.07 2.82
C HIS A 247 -18.37 20.05 2.10
N GLN A 248 -18.99 20.98 2.83
CA GLN A 248 -19.78 22.07 2.27
C GLN A 248 -19.01 22.97 1.28
N LEU A 249 -17.66 23.00 1.35
CA LEU A 249 -16.82 23.75 0.41
C LEU A 249 -16.91 23.21 -1.03
N LEU A 250 -17.39 21.98 -1.24
CA LEU A 250 -17.66 21.47 -2.59
C LEU A 250 -18.89 22.13 -3.23
N GLY A 251 -19.77 22.76 -2.46
CA GLY A 251 -20.92 23.50 -3.00
C GLY A 251 -21.90 22.64 -3.80
N GLY A 252 -22.04 21.35 -3.48
CA GLY A 252 -22.90 20.42 -4.21
C GLY A 252 -22.24 19.75 -5.43
N ARG A 253 -20.94 19.97 -5.64
CA ARG A 253 -20.15 19.33 -6.73
C ARG A 253 -19.65 17.92 -6.36
N ASP A 254 -20.21 17.36 -5.30
CA ASP A 254 -19.85 16.08 -4.68
C ASP A 254 -19.91 14.86 -5.61
N ASP A 255 -20.81 14.91 -6.59
CA ASP A 255 -21.08 13.82 -7.54
C ASP A 255 -20.34 14.00 -8.88
N GLN A 256 -19.51 15.04 -9.00
CA GLN A 256 -18.63 15.18 -10.16
C GLN A 256 -17.53 14.12 -10.11
N PHE A 257 -17.04 13.72 -11.30
CA PHE A 257 -16.08 12.62 -11.44
C PHE A 257 -14.83 12.79 -10.58
N VAL A 258 -14.26 14.01 -10.49
CA VAL A 258 -13.03 14.25 -9.73
C VAL A 258 -13.26 14.09 -8.21
N PRO A 259 -14.19 14.83 -7.56
CA PRO A 259 -14.55 14.62 -6.16
C PRO A 259 -14.98 13.18 -5.82
N GLU A 260 -15.77 12.54 -6.67
CA GLU A 260 -16.21 11.16 -6.46
C GLU A 260 -15.01 10.21 -6.39
N ARG A 261 -14.06 10.34 -7.32
CA ARG A 261 -12.86 9.49 -7.37
C ARG A 261 -11.89 9.79 -6.23
N LEU A 262 -11.74 11.04 -5.81
CA LEU A 262 -10.95 11.38 -4.62
C LEU A 262 -11.59 10.84 -3.34
N ARG A 263 -12.92 10.90 -3.22
CA ARG A 263 -13.68 10.30 -2.10
C ARG A 263 -13.48 8.78 -2.06
N TRP A 264 -13.63 8.13 -3.21
CA TRP A 264 -13.39 6.69 -3.35
C TRP A 264 -11.95 6.32 -2.98
N MET A 265 -10.96 7.07 -3.49
CA MET A 265 -9.55 6.84 -3.22
C MET A 265 -9.22 6.98 -1.74
N SER A 266 -9.70 8.05 -1.10
CA SER A 266 -9.53 8.34 0.33
C SER A 266 -10.39 7.44 1.24
N LYS A 267 -11.20 6.55 0.67
CA LYS A 267 -12.23 5.76 1.39
C LYS A 267 -13.17 6.64 2.22
N GLY A 268 -13.35 7.89 1.81
CA GLY A 268 -14.12 8.92 2.51
C GLY A 268 -13.42 9.57 3.71
N TYR A 269 -12.16 9.26 4.01
CA TYR A 269 -11.37 9.94 5.05
C TYR A 269 -10.66 11.17 4.47
N TYR A 270 -11.44 12.22 4.20
CA TYR A 270 -10.93 13.47 3.64
C TYR A 270 -11.51 14.70 4.32
N ALA A 271 -10.71 15.75 4.37
CA ALA A 271 -11.13 17.10 4.76
C ALA A 271 -10.87 18.08 3.61
N LEU A 272 -11.61 19.18 3.61
CA LEU A 272 -11.41 20.26 2.65
C LEU A 272 -10.87 21.51 3.35
N GLY A 273 -10.01 22.23 2.65
CA GLY A 273 -9.52 23.54 3.07
C GLY A 273 -9.55 24.52 1.92
N GLN A 274 -9.43 25.80 2.23
CA GLN A 274 -9.36 26.85 1.23
C GLN A 274 -8.11 27.68 1.50
N GLN A 275 -7.20 27.72 0.53
CA GLN A 275 -5.98 28.50 0.63
C GLN A 275 -5.75 29.28 -0.66
N ASP A 276 -5.46 30.57 -0.55
CA ASP A 276 -5.13 31.46 -1.68
C ASP A 276 -6.13 31.30 -2.83
N SER A 277 -7.43 31.34 -2.50
CA SER A 277 -8.58 31.13 -3.41
C SER A 277 -8.71 29.75 -4.07
N SER A 278 -7.80 28.81 -3.78
CA SER A 278 -7.86 27.43 -4.27
C SER A 278 -8.52 26.50 -3.24
N LEU A 279 -9.34 25.58 -3.72
CA LEU A 279 -9.91 24.50 -2.91
C LEU A 279 -8.88 23.36 -2.80
N LEU A 280 -8.61 22.94 -1.56
CA LEU A 280 -7.66 21.88 -1.24
C LEU A 280 -8.40 20.65 -0.70
N TRP A 281 -7.98 19.49 -1.18
CA TRP A 281 -8.42 18.19 -0.72
C TRP A 281 -7.32 17.50 0.06
N TYR A 282 -7.57 17.21 1.35
CA TYR A 282 -6.62 16.51 2.19
C TYR A 282 -7.03 15.04 2.38
N ASP A 283 -6.17 14.11 1.99
CA ASP A 283 -6.34 12.69 2.33
C ASP A 283 -5.77 12.45 3.72
N LEU A 284 -6.66 12.26 4.69
CA LEU A 284 -6.29 12.19 6.11
C LEU A 284 -5.53 10.90 6.43
N ARG A 285 -5.59 9.85 5.60
CA ARG A 285 -5.09 8.51 5.93
C ARG A 285 -3.57 8.42 6.09
N PHE A 286 -2.83 9.38 5.56
CA PHE A 286 -1.37 9.36 5.52
C PHE A 286 -0.71 10.18 6.63
N GLY A 287 -1.51 10.73 7.54
CA GLY A 287 -1.01 11.49 8.68
C GLY A 287 -0.60 12.92 8.33
N LEU A 288 -0.10 13.60 9.36
CA LEU A 288 0.40 14.97 9.29
C LEU A 288 1.87 15.00 8.84
N LEU A 289 2.23 16.02 8.06
CA LEU A 289 3.61 16.32 7.67
C LEU A 289 4.51 16.51 8.89
N ASN A 290 3.98 17.13 9.94
CA ASN A 290 4.65 17.24 11.22
C ASN A 290 3.69 16.81 12.35
N PRO A 291 3.87 15.59 12.90
CA PRO A 291 3.00 15.04 13.94
C PRO A 291 3.19 15.70 15.31
N PHE A 292 4.17 16.60 15.44
CA PHE A 292 4.48 17.33 16.67
C PHE A 292 4.22 18.83 16.53
N LEU A 293 3.45 19.26 15.53
CA LEU A 293 3.13 20.68 15.38
C LEU A 293 2.45 21.17 16.67
N PRO A 294 2.92 22.28 17.27
CA PRO A 294 2.19 22.91 18.35
C PRO A 294 0.83 23.39 17.82
N ASP A 295 -0.19 23.38 18.68
CA ASP A 295 -1.58 23.81 18.40
C ASP A 295 -1.70 25.22 17.79
N THR A 296 -0.61 25.99 17.74
CA THR A 296 -0.51 27.33 17.17
C THR A 296 -0.14 27.38 15.69
N ALA A 297 0.14 26.25 15.04
CA ALA A 297 0.37 26.22 13.59
C ALA A 297 -0.97 26.44 12.88
N THR A 298 -1.02 27.45 12.00
CA THR A 298 -2.28 27.97 11.45
C THR A 298 -3.07 26.97 10.61
N GLU A 299 -2.47 25.91 10.08
CA GLU A 299 -3.18 24.80 9.43
C GLU A 299 -2.41 23.46 9.58
N PRO A 300 -3.10 22.33 9.86
CA PRO A 300 -2.47 21.02 9.83
C PRO A 300 -2.06 20.68 8.39
N ALA A 301 -0.75 20.58 8.15
CA ALA A 301 -0.22 20.16 6.86
C ALA A 301 -0.33 18.63 6.75
N PHE A 302 -1.06 18.13 5.76
CA PHE A 302 -1.17 16.69 5.48
C PHE A 302 -0.17 16.27 4.41
N VAL A 303 0.31 15.03 4.49
CA VAL A 303 1.28 14.49 3.52
C VAL A 303 0.73 14.46 2.09
N PHE A 304 -0.58 14.20 1.94
CA PHE A 304 -1.25 14.21 0.64
C PHE A 304 -2.34 15.28 0.62
N ALA A 305 -2.02 16.38 -0.05
CA ALA A 305 -2.92 17.48 -0.34
C ALA A 305 -3.01 17.67 -1.86
N TYR A 306 -4.23 17.78 -2.37
CA TYR A 306 -4.50 17.99 -3.78
C TYR A 306 -5.20 19.32 -3.98
N ARG A 307 -4.65 20.17 -4.84
CA ARG A 307 -5.34 21.38 -5.30
C ARG A 307 -6.36 20.99 -6.35
N LEU A 308 -7.61 21.37 -6.15
CA LEU A 308 -8.67 21.16 -7.13
C LEU A 308 -8.62 22.28 -8.17
N ILE A 309 -8.53 21.91 -9.45
CA ILE A 309 -8.52 22.84 -10.58
C ILE A 309 -9.97 22.99 -11.06
N GLU A 310 -10.48 24.21 -10.97
CA GLU A 310 -11.86 24.55 -11.30
C GLU A 310 -11.94 25.26 -12.65
N GLU A 311 -12.81 24.78 -13.55
CA GLU A 311 -13.17 25.44 -14.80
C GLU A 311 -14.68 25.73 -14.79
N GLY A 312 -15.03 26.99 -14.50
CA GLY A 312 -16.42 27.38 -14.27
C GLY A 312 -16.99 26.69 -13.04
N ASP A 313 -18.05 25.90 -13.22
CA ASP A 313 -18.71 25.13 -12.13
C ASP A 313 -18.18 23.69 -12.01
N SER A 314 -17.20 23.29 -12.85
CA SER A 314 -16.67 21.93 -12.90
C SER A 314 -15.28 21.83 -12.31
N ILE A 315 -15.04 20.79 -11.52
CA ILE A 315 -13.72 20.40 -11.04
C ILE A 315 -13.15 19.40 -12.05
N VAL A 316 -12.15 19.85 -12.82
CA VAL A 316 -11.68 19.11 -14.01
C VAL A 316 -10.43 18.30 -13.74
N GLN A 317 -9.57 18.76 -12.84
CA GLN A 317 -8.27 18.15 -12.56
C GLN A 317 -7.85 18.37 -11.12
N VAL A 318 -6.78 17.69 -10.71
CA VAL A 318 -6.07 17.99 -9.47
C VAL A 318 -4.57 18.05 -9.69
N GLU A 319 -3.91 18.84 -8.85
CA GLU A 319 -2.46 18.96 -8.77
C GLU A 319 -2.02 18.59 -7.35
N GLN A 320 -1.06 17.68 -7.21
CA GLN A 320 -0.52 17.35 -5.88
C GLN A 320 0.39 18.48 -5.39
N ARG A 321 0.19 18.91 -4.14
CA ARG A 321 0.99 19.94 -3.47
C ARG A 321 2.12 19.33 -2.65
#